data_AF-A0A381YRQ7-F1
#
_entry.id   AF-A0A381YRQ7-F1
#
_cell.length_a   1.000
_cell.length_b   1.000
_cell.length_c   1.000
_cell.angle_alpha   90.00
_cell.angle_beta   90.00
_cell.angle_gamma   90.00
#
_symmetry.space_group_name_H-M   'P 1'
#
loop_
_entity.id
_entity.type
_entity.pdbx_description
1 polymer ?
#
loop_
_entity_poly.entity_id
_entity_poly.type
_entity_poly.pdbx_seq_one_letter_code
_entity_poly.pdbx_strand_id
1 'polypeptide(L)'
;MAYKSDINKSVLNRNNFRLVIDKVPTVEYYVRTVNIPGVQFGETVQPAGVGLEAFFPGDKATFDTLEVGFLVDEDLQNFVEIYNWIDSIVPLSDPELYGTFTGTAKSNTNILQSVANDLNQYSDITLVINTNKNLPNRYIRFHDCFPIALGSIELESGADAEPALVNVSFRFSYYDIATKS
;
A
#
# COMPACT_ATOMS: atom_id res chain seq x y z
N MET A 1 28.61 -18.95 25.86
CA MET A 1 27.64 -17.85 25.72
C MET A 1 26.30 -18.47 25.37
N ALA A 2 25.33 -18.47 26.29
CA ALA A 2 24.02 -19.07 26.05
C ALA A 2 23.20 -18.12 25.15
N TYR A 3 22.84 -18.58 23.96
CA TYR A 3 21.91 -17.88 23.09
C TYR A 3 20.53 -17.90 23.77
N LYS A 4 20.08 -16.75 24.27
CA LYS A 4 18.75 -16.58 24.85
C LYS A 4 17.73 -16.64 23.72
N SER A 5 17.30 -17.86 23.42
CA SER A 5 16.21 -18.16 22.47
C SER A 5 14.87 -18.02 23.19
N ASP A 6 14.53 -16.82 23.67
CA ASP A 6 13.17 -16.53 24.12
C ASP A 6 12.28 -16.37 22.89
N ILE A 7 11.86 -17.50 22.32
CA ILE A 7 10.94 -17.54 21.19
C ILE A 7 9.57 -17.11 21.72
N ASN A 8 9.01 -16.05 21.14
CA ASN A 8 7.65 -15.64 21.43
C ASN A 8 6.69 -16.72 20.90
N LYS A 9 6.00 -17.42 21.81
CA LYS A 9 5.04 -18.49 21.50
C LYS A 9 3.62 -17.96 21.20
N SER A 10 3.37 -16.66 21.33
CA SER A 10 2.08 -16.07 21.02
C SER A 10 1.88 -15.97 19.50
N VAL A 11 0.81 -16.60 19.01
CA VAL A 11 0.41 -16.52 17.61
C VAL A 11 -0.10 -15.11 17.28
N LEU A 12 0.18 -14.65 16.07
CA LEU A 12 -0.36 -13.40 15.54
C LEU A 12 -1.88 -13.47 15.47
N ASN A 13 -2.56 -12.49 16.07
CA ASN A 13 -4.00 -12.34 15.92
C ASN A 13 -4.28 -11.49 14.69
N ARG A 14 -4.96 -12.08 13.69
CA ARG A 14 -5.32 -11.43 12.43
C ARG A 14 -6.22 -10.20 12.62
N ASN A 15 -6.98 -10.13 13.71
CA ASN A 15 -8.04 -9.14 13.86
C ASN A 15 -7.59 -7.84 14.51
N ASN A 16 -6.37 -7.77 15.07
CA ASN A 16 -5.91 -6.58 15.78
C ASN A 16 -4.80 -5.87 15.04
N PHE A 17 -5.20 -4.97 14.14
CA PHE A 17 -4.31 -4.11 13.40
C PHE A 17 -4.94 -2.73 13.17
N ARG A 18 -4.11 -1.77 12.78
CA ARG A 18 -4.48 -0.41 12.40
C ARG A 18 -3.63 0.00 11.20
N LEU A 19 -4.23 0.59 10.18
CA LEU A 19 -3.52 1.07 8.99
C LEU A 19 -3.55 2.60 8.97
N VAL A 20 -2.38 3.22 8.88
CA VAL A 20 -2.24 4.68 8.82
C VAL A 20 -1.76 5.05 7.43
N ILE A 21 -2.46 5.98 6.78
CA ILE A 21 -2.07 6.53 5.47
C ILE A 21 -2.18 8.05 5.56
N ASP A 22 -1.06 8.76 5.41
CA ASP A 22 -1.01 10.22 5.64
C ASP A 22 -1.89 11.01 4.65
N LYS A 23 -2.03 10.53 3.42
CA LYS A 23 -2.87 11.17 2.39
C LYS A 23 -4.38 10.96 2.54
N VAL A 24 -4.81 9.88 3.19
CA VAL A 24 -6.22 9.48 3.25
C VAL A 24 -6.61 9.10 4.68
N PRO A 25 -6.61 10.08 5.62
CA PRO A 25 -6.83 9.82 7.03
C PRO A 25 -8.22 9.29 7.34
N THR A 26 -9.21 9.49 6.45
CA THR A 26 -10.57 8.98 6.67
C THR A 26 -10.64 7.46 6.51
N VAL A 27 -9.84 6.88 5.60
CA VAL A 27 -9.86 5.44 5.29
C VAL A 27 -9.43 4.60 6.50
N GLU A 28 -8.51 5.12 7.32
CA GLU A 28 -7.91 4.45 8.47
C GLU A 28 -8.93 3.81 9.43
N TYR A 29 -10.05 4.48 9.71
CA TYR A 29 -11.07 3.99 10.64
C TYR A 29 -11.95 2.88 10.05
N TYR A 30 -12.01 2.78 8.73
CA TYR A 30 -12.93 1.88 8.03
C TYR A 30 -12.22 0.66 7.41
N VAL A 31 -10.90 0.52 7.58
CA VAL A 31 -10.15 -0.64 7.09
C VAL A 31 -10.61 -1.92 7.78
N ARG A 32 -10.97 -2.92 6.99
CA ARG A 32 -11.40 -4.26 7.43
C ARG A 32 -10.39 -5.34 7.09
N THR A 33 -9.72 -5.21 5.96
CA THR A 33 -8.76 -6.21 5.49
C THR A 33 -7.52 -5.53 4.95
N VAL A 34 -6.38 -6.15 5.21
CA VAL A 34 -5.08 -5.76 4.64
C VAL A 34 -4.28 -7.03 4.44
N ASN A 35 -3.62 -7.17 3.29
CA ASN A 35 -2.63 -8.22 3.09
C ASN A 35 -1.23 -7.68 3.40
N ILE A 36 -0.33 -8.58 3.80
CA ILE A 36 1.11 -8.29 3.73
C ILE A 36 1.58 -8.89 2.40
N PRO A 37 2.07 -8.07 1.46
CA PRO A 37 2.49 -8.54 0.14
C PRO A 37 3.61 -9.58 0.21
N GLY A 38 3.57 -10.54 -0.71
CA GLY A 38 4.67 -11.47 -0.93
C GLY A 38 5.89 -10.77 -1.54
N VAL A 39 7.04 -11.40 -1.39
CA VAL A 39 8.29 -11.01 -2.05
C VAL A 39 8.81 -12.22 -2.81
N GLN A 40 9.09 -12.04 -4.09
CA GLN A 40 9.69 -13.06 -4.95
C GLN A 40 10.91 -12.48 -5.66
N PHE A 41 11.90 -13.31 -5.96
CA PHE A 41 13.05 -12.93 -6.78
C PHE A 41 13.35 -14.03 -7.78
N GLY A 42 13.88 -13.66 -8.95
CA GLY A 42 14.24 -14.64 -9.97
C GLY A 42 15.44 -15.47 -9.56
N GLU A 43 15.56 -16.69 -10.10
CA GLU A 43 16.78 -17.50 -9.98
C GLU A 43 17.41 -17.70 -11.36
N THR A 44 18.73 -17.89 -11.38
CA THR A 44 19.49 -18.23 -12.59
C THR A 44 20.02 -19.64 -12.45
N VAL A 45 19.69 -20.48 -13.43
CA VAL A 45 20.15 -21.88 -13.48
C VAL A 45 21.35 -21.98 -14.41
N GLN A 46 22.45 -22.53 -13.91
CA GLN A 46 23.64 -22.82 -14.70
C GLN A 46 23.93 -24.33 -14.69
N PRO A 47 24.23 -24.94 -15.86
CA PRO A 47 24.64 -26.34 -15.89
C PRO A 47 25.98 -26.53 -15.18
N ALA A 48 26.00 -27.40 -14.16
CA ALA A 48 27.16 -27.72 -13.34
C ALA A 48 27.61 -29.17 -13.61
N GLY A 49 27.85 -29.49 -14.88
CA GLY A 49 28.27 -30.82 -15.32
C GLY A 49 27.12 -31.68 -15.84
N VAL A 50 27.31 -33.01 -15.84
CA VAL A 50 26.33 -33.97 -16.36
C VAL A 50 25.32 -34.30 -15.27
N GLY A 51 24.06 -33.87 -15.45
CA GLY A 51 22.94 -34.20 -14.56
C GLY A 51 22.84 -33.35 -13.29
N LEU A 52 23.62 -32.27 -13.18
CA LEU A 52 23.56 -31.34 -12.05
C LEU A 52 23.34 -29.91 -12.55
N GLU A 53 22.37 -29.24 -11.95
CA GLU A 53 22.11 -27.82 -12.14
C GLU A 53 22.54 -27.06 -10.88
N ALA A 54 23.22 -25.94 -11.06
CA ALA A 54 23.53 -25.00 -10.00
C ALA A 54 22.57 -23.81 -10.06
N PHE A 55 22.02 -23.43 -8.91
CA PHE A 55 21.06 -22.34 -8.78
C PHE A 55 21.74 -21.13 -8.14
N PHE A 56 21.61 -19.97 -8.79
CA PHE A 56 22.12 -18.69 -8.30
C PHE A 56 20.96 -17.71 -8.10
N PRO A 57 21.01 -16.86 -7.06
CA PRO A 57 20.02 -15.82 -6.88
C PRO A 57 20.12 -14.80 -8.02
N GLY A 58 18.96 -14.44 -8.59
CA GLY A 58 18.84 -13.36 -9.56
C GLY A 58 19.00 -11.98 -8.94
N ASP A 59 19.03 -10.97 -9.79
CA ASP A 59 19.34 -9.58 -9.45
C ASP A 59 18.13 -8.73 -9.03
N LYS A 60 16.91 -9.19 -9.33
CA LYS A 60 15.67 -8.42 -9.12
C LYS A 60 14.70 -9.16 -8.21
N ALA A 61 14.28 -8.45 -7.16
CA ALA A 61 13.13 -8.81 -6.34
C ALA A 61 11.92 -7.98 -6.77
N THR A 62 10.74 -8.60 -6.77
CA THR A 62 9.46 -7.95 -7.02
C THR A 62 8.54 -8.19 -5.82
N PHE A 63 7.86 -7.12 -5.40
CA PHE A 63 6.81 -7.18 -4.39
C PHE A 63 5.45 -7.35 -5.05
N ASP A 64 4.57 -8.10 -4.40
CA ASP A 64 3.15 -8.13 -4.75
C ASP A 64 2.47 -6.80 -4.36
N THR A 65 1.20 -6.63 -4.76
CA THR A 65 0.42 -5.45 -4.42
C THR A 65 -0.08 -5.50 -2.97
N LEU A 66 -0.17 -4.32 -2.35
CA LEU A 66 -0.83 -4.13 -1.07
C LEU A 66 -2.31 -3.88 -1.32
N GLU A 67 -3.15 -4.85 -0.97
CA GLU A 67 -4.60 -4.84 -1.03
C GLU A 67 -5.16 -4.42 0.33
N VAL A 68 -5.97 -3.37 0.32
CA VAL A 68 -6.67 -2.85 1.49
C VAL A 68 -8.16 -2.84 1.21
N GLY A 69 -8.94 -3.59 1.98
CA GLY A 69 -10.40 -3.54 1.95
C GLY A 69 -10.94 -2.66 3.06
N PHE A 70 -11.75 -1.66 2.73
CA PHE A 70 -12.36 -0.71 3.67
C PHE A 70 -13.87 -0.60 3.46
N LEU A 71 -14.60 -0.30 4.53
CA LEU A 71 -16.03 -0.01 4.45
C LEU A 71 -16.25 1.41 3.93
N VAL A 72 -17.19 1.59 3.03
CA VAL A 72 -17.53 2.90 2.48
C VAL A 72 -18.38 3.67 3.49
N ASP A 73 -18.03 4.94 3.69
CA ASP A 73 -18.77 5.85 4.57
C ASP A 73 -20.06 6.36 3.88
N GLU A 74 -21.05 6.81 4.66
CA GLU A 74 -22.34 7.29 4.13
C GLU A 74 -22.15 8.49 3.19
N ASP A 75 -21.23 9.39 3.53
CA ASP A 75 -20.89 10.57 2.74
C ASP A 75 -19.89 10.27 1.61
N LEU A 76 -19.49 9.00 1.41
CA LEU A 76 -18.48 8.55 0.42
C LEU A 76 -17.11 9.25 0.54
N GLN A 77 -16.83 9.93 1.66
CA GLN A 77 -15.61 10.75 1.81
C GLN A 77 -14.34 9.93 1.60
N ASN A 78 -14.29 8.74 2.19
CA ASN A 78 -13.15 7.83 2.07
C ASN A 78 -12.94 7.29 0.64
N PHE A 79 -14.02 7.03 -0.09
CA PHE A 79 -13.95 6.64 -1.50
C PHE A 79 -13.46 7.79 -2.38
N VAL A 80 -14.00 8.99 -2.15
CA VAL A 80 -13.63 10.21 -2.89
C VAL A 80 -12.17 10.61 -2.61
N GLU A 81 -11.66 10.43 -1.39
CA GLU A 81 -10.26 10.68 -1.07
C GLU A 81 -9.29 9.81 -1.89
N ILE A 82 -9.56 8.49 -1.98
CA ILE A 82 -8.74 7.59 -2.81
C ILE A 82 -8.89 7.94 -4.30
N TYR A 83 -10.11 8.22 -4.76
CA TYR A 83 -10.37 8.60 -6.14
C TYR A 83 -9.62 9.88 -6.52
N ASN A 84 -9.67 10.91 -5.68
CA ASN A 84 -8.95 12.16 -5.89
C ASN A 84 -7.43 11.97 -5.85
N TRP A 85 -6.94 11.04 -5.02
CA TRP A 85 -5.52 10.68 -5.04
C TRP A 85 -5.13 10.05 -6.39
N ILE A 86 -5.91 9.11 -6.91
CA ILE A 86 -5.68 8.54 -8.26
C ILE A 86 -5.73 9.65 -9.33
N ASP A 87 -6.75 10.50 -9.31
CA ASP A 87 -6.91 11.62 -10.27
C ASP A 87 -5.73 12.61 -10.21
N SER A 88 -5.13 12.78 -9.03
CA SER A 88 -3.93 13.61 -8.84
C SER A 88 -2.64 13.00 -9.42
N ILE A 89 -2.63 11.70 -9.70
CA ILE A 89 -1.48 11.00 -10.31
C ILE A 89 -1.72 10.87 -11.83
N VAL A 90 -2.89 10.39 -12.20
CA VAL A 90 -3.33 10.22 -13.58
C VAL A 90 -4.61 11.02 -13.75
N PRO A 91 -4.60 12.17 -14.45
CA PRO A 91 -5.80 12.99 -14.62
C PRO A 91 -6.85 12.21 -15.42
N LEU A 92 -7.92 11.79 -14.73
CA LEU A 92 -9.08 11.09 -15.27
C LEU A 92 -10.20 12.07 -15.61
N SER A 93 -10.34 13.12 -14.79
CA SER A 93 -11.44 14.08 -14.86
C SER A 93 -11.28 15.12 -15.98
N ASP A 94 -10.04 15.55 -16.26
CA ASP A 94 -9.74 16.55 -17.29
C ASP A 94 -8.42 16.22 -18.04
N PRO A 95 -8.51 15.80 -19.32
CA PRO A 95 -7.33 15.54 -20.15
C PRO A 95 -6.41 16.75 -20.35
N GLU A 96 -6.91 17.99 -20.24
CA GLU A 96 -6.11 19.21 -20.40
C GLU A 96 -5.11 19.39 -19.23
N LEU A 97 -5.41 18.84 -18.06
CA LEU A 97 -4.50 18.83 -16.91
C LEU A 97 -3.25 18.00 -17.18
N TYR A 98 -3.30 17.01 -18.08
CA TYR A 98 -2.15 16.17 -18.44
C TYR A 98 -0.96 16.99 -18.97
N GLY A 99 -1.21 18.08 -19.71
CA GLY A 99 -0.16 18.99 -20.20
C GLY A 99 0.51 19.81 -19.08
N THR A 100 -0.21 20.02 -17.98
CA THR A 100 0.28 20.70 -16.77
C THR A 100 1.14 19.75 -15.94
N PHE A 101 0.76 18.47 -15.88
CA PHE A 101 1.50 17.40 -15.18
C PHE A 101 2.78 16.96 -15.92
N THR A 102 2.77 16.91 -17.26
CA THR A 102 3.91 16.44 -18.07
C THR A 102 4.98 17.50 -18.39
N GLY A 103 4.88 18.71 -17.82
CA GLY A 103 6.01 19.64 -17.76
C GLY A 103 5.91 20.94 -18.55
N THR A 104 4.76 21.65 -18.54
CA THR A 104 4.71 23.03 -19.06
C THR A 104 4.00 24.03 -18.16
N ALA A 105 3.90 23.80 -16.85
CA ALA A 105 3.48 24.84 -15.91
C ALA A 105 4.70 25.68 -15.47
N LYS A 106 4.99 26.77 -16.18
CA LYS A 106 5.87 27.82 -15.66
C LYS A 106 5.10 28.60 -14.60
N SER A 107 5.38 28.32 -13.32
CA SER A 107 5.04 29.27 -12.26
C SER A 107 5.75 30.60 -12.53
N ASN A 108 5.10 31.72 -12.21
CA ASN A 108 5.61 33.10 -12.38
C ASN A 108 6.97 33.37 -11.68
N THR A 109 7.52 32.39 -10.95
CA THR A 109 8.82 32.42 -10.28
C THR A 109 9.94 31.63 -10.98
N ASN A 110 9.71 31.07 -12.18
CA ASN A 110 10.69 30.26 -12.93
C ASN A 110 11.28 29.05 -12.13
N ILE A 111 10.58 28.56 -11.12
CA ILE A 111 10.90 27.30 -10.45
C ILE A 111 10.13 26.20 -11.17
N LEU A 112 10.84 25.14 -11.60
CA LEU A 112 10.24 23.96 -12.24
C LEU A 112 9.23 23.31 -11.28
N GLN A 113 7.93 23.45 -11.57
CA GLN A 113 6.85 22.84 -10.78
C GLN A 113 6.83 21.30 -10.83
N SER A 114 7.65 20.67 -11.70
CA SER A 114 7.69 19.21 -11.84
C SER A 114 8.24 18.49 -10.60
N VAL A 115 9.18 19.09 -9.86
CA VAL A 115 9.81 18.43 -8.69
C VAL A 115 8.85 18.34 -7.50
N ALA A 116 7.92 19.29 -7.37
CA ALA A 116 6.92 19.29 -6.30
C ALA A 116 5.75 18.32 -6.58
N ASN A 117 5.44 18.07 -7.86
CA ASN A 117 4.35 17.17 -8.25
C ASN A 117 4.71 15.69 -8.11
N ASP A 118 5.97 15.28 -8.32
CA ASP A 118 6.38 13.88 -8.15
C ASP A 118 6.28 13.42 -6.68
N LEU A 119 6.70 14.25 -5.73
CA LEU A 119 6.57 13.95 -4.29
C LEU A 119 5.12 13.91 -3.82
N ASN A 120 4.21 14.60 -4.51
CA ASN A 120 2.79 14.65 -4.16
C ASN A 120 2.02 13.41 -4.65
N GLN A 121 2.62 12.55 -5.48
CA GLN A 121 1.97 11.32 -5.95
C GLN A 121 2.07 10.19 -4.91
N TYR A 122 3.09 10.23 -4.06
CA TYR A 122 3.39 9.18 -3.11
C TYR A 122 2.94 9.51 -1.68
N SER A 123 2.71 8.47 -0.88
CA SER A 123 2.50 8.54 0.57
C SER A 123 3.09 7.30 1.20
N ASP A 124 3.65 7.42 2.40
CA ASP A 124 3.98 6.25 3.19
C ASP A 124 2.71 5.65 3.80
N ILE A 125 2.71 4.32 3.97
CA ILE A 125 1.62 3.58 4.62
C ILE A 125 2.21 2.79 5.77
N THR A 126 1.64 2.93 6.97
CA THR A 126 2.08 2.19 8.15
C THR A 126 1.00 1.23 8.63
N LEU A 127 1.27 -0.07 8.55
CA LEU A 127 0.48 -1.11 9.16
C LEU A 127 1.00 -1.40 10.58
N VAL A 128 0.19 -1.05 11.57
CA VAL A 128 0.45 -1.30 12.99
C VAL A 128 -0.23 -2.60 13.39
N ILE A 129 0.57 -3.59 13.75
CA ILE A 129 0.10 -4.87 14.28
C ILE A 129 0.09 -4.78 15.80
N ASN A 130 -1.07 -4.99 16.39
CA ASN A 130 -1.26 -4.91 17.83
C ASN A 130 -1.19 -6.30 18.48
N THR A 131 -0.81 -6.33 19.76
CA THR A 131 -0.90 -7.52 20.62
C THR A 131 -2.35 -7.82 21.00
N ASN A 132 -2.59 -8.99 21.60
CA ASN A 132 -3.88 -9.32 22.21
C ASN A 132 -4.33 -8.35 23.32
N LYS A 133 -3.42 -7.52 23.86
CA LYS A 133 -3.73 -6.47 24.84
C LYS A 133 -3.95 -5.10 24.19
N ASN A 134 -4.11 -5.06 22.87
CA ASN A 134 -4.25 -3.84 22.07
C ASN A 134 -3.08 -2.85 22.20
N LEU A 135 -1.88 -3.36 22.50
CA LEU A 135 -0.65 -2.57 22.48
C LEU A 135 0.08 -2.78 21.15
N PRO A 136 0.60 -1.72 20.51
CA PRO A 136 1.42 -1.85 19.30
C PRO A 136 2.58 -2.81 19.52
N ASN A 137 2.72 -3.80 18.63
CA ASN A 137 3.76 -4.82 18.69
C ASN A 137 4.78 -4.65 17.57
N ARG A 138 4.28 -4.46 16.34
CA ARG A 138 5.11 -4.33 15.13
C ARG A 138 4.51 -3.27 14.23
N TYR A 139 5.41 -2.59 13.52
CA TYR A 139 5.09 -1.59 12.53
C TYR A 139 5.66 -2.10 11.20
N ILE A 140 4.81 -2.23 10.19
CA ILE A 140 5.22 -2.51 8.83
C ILE A 140 5.03 -1.22 8.05
N ARG A 141 6.13 -0.63 7.59
CA ARG A 141 6.10 0.64 6.86
C ARG A 141 6.38 0.38 5.40
N PHE A 142 5.42 0.75 4.56
CA PHE A 142 5.53 0.71 3.12
C PHE A 142 5.92 2.11 2.63
N HIS A 143 7.02 2.18 1.88
CA HIS A 143 7.60 3.45 1.41
C HIS A 143 7.18 3.75 -0.02
N ASP A 144 6.93 5.03 -0.29
CA ASP A 144 6.55 5.56 -1.60
C ASP A 144 5.30 4.86 -2.18
N CYS A 145 4.24 4.72 -1.38
CA CYS A 145 3.03 4.05 -1.82
C CYS A 145 2.19 4.95 -2.71
N PHE A 146 1.49 4.35 -3.67
CA PHE A 146 0.47 5.02 -4.48
C PHE A 146 -0.60 4.02 -4.95
N PRO A 147 -1.87 4.45 -5.05
CA PRO A 147 -2.95 3.60 -5.51
C PRO A 147 -2.80 3.30 -7.00
N ILE A 148 -3.05 2.05 -7.38
CA ILE A 148 -3.07 1.59 -8.77
C ILE A 148 -4.45 1.12 -9.22
N ALA A 149 -5.34 0.82 -8.28
CA ALA A 149 -6.71 0.41 -8.57
C ALA A 149 -7.62 0.72 -7.38
N LEU A 150 -8.84 1.16 -7.68
CA LEU A 150 -9.94 1.31 -6.73
C LEU A 150 -11.10 0.44 -7.23
N GLY A 151 -11.61 -0.43 -6.36
CA GLY A 151 -12.70 -1.36 -6.65
C GLY A 151 -14.05 -0.66 -6.80
N SER A 152 -15.01 -1.39 -7.38
CA SER A 152 -16.39 -0.93 -7.52
C SER A 152 -17.16 -1.00 -6.21
N ILE A 153 -18.08 -0.05 -6.01
CA ILE A 153 -19.10 -0.11 -4.96
C ILE A 153 -20.30 -0.89 -5.52
N GLU A 154 -20.69 -1.97 -4.86
CA GLU A 154 -21.91 -2.71 -5.18
C GLU A 154 -23.10 -2.10 -4.43
N LEU A 155 -24.16 -1.76 -5.15
CA LEU A 155 -25.39 -1.17 -4.60
C LEU A 155 -26.58 -2.03 -5.01
N GLU A 156 -27.27 -2.62 -4.04
CA GLU A 156 -28.45 -3.47 -4.26
C GLU A 156 -29.68 -2.89 -3.56
N SER A 157 -30.78 -2.73 -4.29
CA SER A 157 -32.05 -2.23 -3.75
C SER A 157 -32.87 -3.38 -3.15
N GLY A 158 -33.19 -3.30 -1.85
CA GLY A 158 -34.06 -4.27 -1.17
C GLY A 158 -33.32 -5.41 -0.45
N ALA A 159 -31.99 -5.37 -0.40
CA ALA A 159 -31.17 -6.25 0.43
C ALA A 159 -31.17 -5.80 1.91
N ASP A 160 -30.81 -6.72 2.81
CA ASP A 160 -30.49 -6.38 4.19
C ASP A 160 -29.30 -5.41 4.23
N ALA A 161 -29.33 -4.45 5.16
CA ALA A 161 -28.39 -3.34 5.24
C ALA A 161 -26.98 -3.78 5.71
N GLU A 162 -26.22 -4.43 4.83
CA GLU A 162 -24.78 -4.64 5.01
C GLU A 162 -24.01 -3.42 4.44
N PRO A 163 -23.02 -2.87 5.17
CA PRO A 163 -22.21 -1.79 4.66
C PRO A 163 -21.40 -2.22 3.42
N ALA A 164 -21.29 -1.34 2.42
CA ALA A 164 -20.50 -1.63 1.22
C ALA A 164 -19.00 -1.74 1.56
N LEU A 165 -18.36 -2.81 1.09
CA LEU A 165 -16.92 -3.03 1.19
C LEU A 165 -16.27 -2.79 -0.17
N VAL A 166 -15.22 -1.98 -0.21
CA VAL A 166 -14.41 -1.71 -1.41
C VAL A 166 -12.95 -2.07 -1.14
N ASN A 167 -12.28 -2.58 -2.17
CA ASN A 167 -10.85 -2.85 -2.13
C ASN A 167 -10.07 -1.82 -2.95
N VAL A 168 -8.93 -1.38 -2.42
CA VAL A 168 -7.93 -0.56 -3.12
C VAL A 168 -6.60 -1.31 -3.15
N SER A 169 -5.93 -1.26 -4.29
CA SER A 169 -4.63 -1.89 -4.50
C SER A 169 -3.55 -0.81 -4.59
N PHE A 170 -2.47 -0.98 -3.85
CA PHE A 170 -1.31 -0.08 -3.82
C PHE A 170 -0.06 -0.76 -4.35
N ARG A 171 0.77 0.05 -5.03
CA ARG A 171 2.19 -0.25 -5.28
C ARG A 171 3.06 0.57 -4.34
N PHE A 172 4.25 0.07 -4.07
CA PHE A 172 5.23 0.66 -3.15
C PHE A 172 6.64 0.20 -3.54
N SER A 173 7.65 0.91 -3.06
CA SER A 173 9.06 0.63 -3.36
C SER A 173 9.59 -0.58 -2.59
N TYR A 174 9.43 -0.55 -1.27
CA TYR A 174 9.82 -1.62 -0.34
C TYR A 174 9.07 -1.44 0.98
N TYR A 175 9.16 -2.42 1.87
CA TYR A 175 8.68 -2.27 3.24
C TYR A 175 9.74 -2.67 4.28
N ASP A 176 9.69 -2.03 5.45
CA ASP A 176 10.47 -2.42 6.62
C ASP A 176 9.56 -2.90 7.76
N ILE A 177 10.12 -3.71 8.65
CA ILE A 177 9.43 -4.23 9.83
C ILE A 177 10.16 -3.74 11.08
N ALA A 178 9.54 -2.82 11.81
CA ALA A 178 10.08 -2.22 13.02
C ALA A 178 9.33 -2.66 14.29
N THR A 179 10.03 -2.60 15.42
CA THR A 179 9.46 -2.80 16.77
C THR A 179 9.07 -1.51 17.46
N LYS A 180 9.42 -0.36 16.86
CA LYS A 180 9.14 0.99 17.37
C LYS A 180 8.42 1.81 16.30
N SER A 181 7.63 2.76 16.77
CA SER A 181 6.82 3.69 15.97
C SER A 181 7.65 4.62 15.11
#